data_AF-A0A959NNQ9-F1
#
_entry.id   AF-A0A959NNQ9-F1
#
_cell.length_a   1.000
_cell.length_b   1.000
_cell.length_c   1.000
_cell.angle_alpha   90.00
_cell.angle_beta   90.00
_cell.angle_gamma   90.00
#
_symmetry.space_group_name_H-M   'P 1'
#
loop_
_entity.id
_entity.type
_entity.pdbx_description
1 polymer ?
#
loop_
_entity_poly.entity_id
_entity_poly.type
_entity_poly.pdbx_seq_one_letter_code
_entity_poly.pdbx_strand_id
1 'polypeptide(L)'
;ITEENEDNGSLKWAAIEDAAGAKDRVDKIAKDILVHFKKRTDTLPGKAMIVCMSRRNCVKMYDALTAHVDCPEVAVIMTSNIAKDPVEWNKHIRTQAAMEAMKKRFRKADDPLQIVIVRDMWLTGYDAPCLHTMYVDKIMKGHNLMQAIARTNRVFKDKPSGVIVDYIGIGNNLKTATNKYTQSGGKGTPSIDIEQALEMFFNQLEICKPFILNTIDYTGWKKWRDAEKLLVVKKAVNEIVKNDEVASNFMLAEQKLSGLLSIVKSQPDIQKVVIDVIFIQHVSKAVRNAKSVRSSRNEQKEKIKELISRSIDSEDIIDVFAMAGIEKPDISILDEEFLLGAKTEKDGLALKIEIIKNILKDEIRLRLPKNIKKYTSLKEEIEKVIENYHKNAIDSYTTIAQLIERAKHLQNDDNRIKELGLSEEELAFYDIIAAKQDIIKKEGPIQDVVHAVVRAVKNNLQLDWPKKENAKAAIRLAVKKELRGKVSIAQLNEILQEIMQQAEGQFSDWSA
;
A
#
# COMPACT_ATOMS: atom_id res chain seq x y z
N ILE A 1 17.47 55.14 -4.35
CA ILE A 1 18.74 54.40 -4.24
C ILE A 1 19.48 54.72 -5.53
N THR A 2 20.58 55.44 -5.42
CA THR A 2 21.36 56.10 -6.49
C THR A 2 21.91 55.12 -7.52
N GLU A 3 22.11 55.59 -8.76
CA GLU A 3 22.54 54.82 -9.95
C GLU A 3 23.81 53.96 -9.74
N GLU A 4 24.70 54.32 -8.80
CA GLU A 4 25.86 53.49 -8.42
C GLU A 4 25.52 52.12 -7.80
N ASN A 5 24.30 51.95 -7.25
CA ASN A 5 23.85 50.67 -6.68
C ASN A 5 23.23 49.72 -7.71
N GLU A 6 22.82 50.20 -8.89
CA GLU A 6 22.34 49.34 -9.97
C GLU A 6 23.51 48.69 -10.73
N ASP A 7 24.61 49.43 -10.95
CA ASP A 7 25.82 48.90 -11.61
C ASP A 7 26.58 47.89 -10.73
N ASN A 8 26.68 48.13 -9.42
CA ASN A 8 27.25 47.16 -8.48
C ASN A 8 26.39 45.89 -8.32
N GLY A 9 25.07 46.01 -8.50
CA GLY A 9 24.15 44.88 -8.55
C GLY A 9 24.34 44.05 -9.82
N SER A 10 24.53 44.71 -10.97
CA SER A 10 24.73 44.04 -12.27
C SER A 10 26.07 43.31 -12.36
N LEU A 11 27.16 43.91 -11.87
CA LEU A 11 28.51 43.32 -11.84
C LEU A 11 28.59 42.10 -10.90
N LYS A 12 28.02 42.21 -9.69
CA LYS A 12 27.90 41.06 -8.77
C LYS A 12 27.04 39.96 -9.37
N TRP A 13 25.96 40.32 -10.07
CA TRP A 13 25.10 39.33 -10.72
C TRP A 13 25.78 38.63 -11.90
N ALA A 14 26.56 39.38 -12.70
CA ALA A 14 27.36 38.84 -13.79
C ALA A 14 28.47 37.90 -13.27
N ALA A 15 29.17 38.28 -12.20
CA ALA A 15 30.18 37.43 -11.57
C ALA A 15 29.59 36.13 -11.00
N ILE A 16 28.39 36.20 -10.40
CA ILE A 16 27.69 35.02 -9.89
C ILE A 16 27.16 34.16 -11.06
N GLU A 17 26.65 34.78 -12.13
CA GLU A 17 26.23 34.08 -13.34
C GLU A 17 27.39 33.29 -13.97
N ASP A 18 28.55 33.92 -14.11
CA ASP A 18 29.74 33.30 -14.67
C ASP A 18 30.29 32.20 -13.76
N ALA A 19 30.31 32.41 -12.44
CA ALA A 19 30.68 31.39 -11.48
C ALA A 19 29.72 30.18 -11.51
N ALA A 20 28.41 30.42 -11.62
CA ALA A 20 27.42 29.36 -11.77
C ALA A 20 27.59 28.61 -13.11
N GLY A 21 27.96 29.32 -14.17
CA GLY A 21 28.20 28.79 -15.50
C GLY A 21 29.62 28.28 -15.77
N ALA A 22 30.47 28.15 -14.74
CA ALA A 22 31.83 27.62 -14.89
C ALA A 22 31.79 26.17 -15.36
N LYS A 23 32.58 25.82 -16.39
CA LYS A 23 32.51 24.53 -17.09
C LYS A 23 32.63 23.35 -16.12
N ASP A 24 33.68 23.34 -15.29
CA ASP A 24 33.93 22.27 -14.32
C ASP A 24 32.80 22.11 -13.29
N ARG A 25 32.10 23.21 -12.95
CA ARG A 25 30.96 23.19 -12.03
C ARG A 25 29.73 22.61 -12.72
N VAL A 26 29.40 23.10 -13.92
CA VAL A 26 28.26 22.65 -14.71
C VAL A 26 28.39 21.16 -15.03
N ASP A 27 29.58 20.68 -15.39
CA ASP A 27 29.82 19.27 -15.68
C ASP A 27 29.61 18.39 -14.43
N LYS A 28 30.08 18.83 -13.26
CA LYS A 28 29.84 18.13 -11.98
C LYS A 28 28.36 18.09 -11.63
N ILE A 29 27.65 19.21 -11.79
CA ILE A 29 26.21 19.30 -11.52
C ILE A 29 25.42 18.45 -12.50
N ALA A 30 25.73 18.50 -13.80
CA ALA A 30 25.08 17.68 -14.81
C ALA A 30 25.22 16.19 -14.50
N LYS A 31 26.43 15.75 -14.12
CA LYS A 31 26.68 14.36 -13.70
C LYS A 31 25.87 13.98 -12.46
N ASP A 32 25.85 14.83 -11.43
CA ASP A 32 25.07 14.62 -10.21
C ASP A 32 23.57 14.54 -10.50
N ILE A 33 23.03 15.47 -11.30
CA ILE A 33 21.64 15.49 -11.75
C ILE A 33 21.28 14.18 -12.45
N LEU A 34 22.10 13.69 -13.38
CA LEU A 34 21.82 12.44 -14.09
C LEU A 34 21.83 11.23 -13.16
N VAL A 35 22.80 11.13 -12.26
CA VAL A 35 22.89 10.04 -11.27
C VAL A 35 21.67 10.06 -10.35
N HIS A 36 21.34 11.22 -9.79
CA HIS A 36 20.20 11.38 -8.91
C HIS A 36 18.87 11.16 -9.64
N PHE A 37 18.73 11.68 -10.86
CA PHE A 37 17.52 11.52 -11.68
C PHE A 37 17.27 10.05 -12.00
N LYS A 38 18.26 9.33 -12.53
CA LYS A 38 18.12 7.89 -12.81
C LYS A 38 17.72 7.09 -11.57
N LYS A 39 18.47 7.25 -10.48
CA LYS A 39 18.19 6.56 -9.20
C LYS A 39 16.76 6.81 -8.72
N ARG A 40 16.23 8.02 -8.96
CA ARG A 40 14.86 8.37 -8.60
C ARG A 40 13.84 7.82 -9.60
N THR A 41 14.09 7.93 -10.91
CA THR A 41 13.19 7.42 -11.95
C THR A 41 13.07 5.89 -11.91
N ASP A 42 14.12 5.18 -11.46
CA ASP A 42 14.11 3.73 -11.21
C ASP A 42 13.06 3.33 -10.15
N THR A 43 12.73 4.24 -9.23
CA THR A 43 11.76 4.00 -8.13
C THR A 43 10.41 4.65 -8.35
N LEU A 44 10.41 5.85 -8.92
CA LEU A 44 9.24 6.66 -9.13
C LEU A 44 9.31 7.25 -10.54
N PRO A 45 8.54 6.72 -11.50
CA PRO A 45 8.53 7.28 -12.83
C PRO A 45 8.00 8.72 -12.78
N GLY A 46 8.76 9.63 -13.33
CA GLY A 46 8.37 11.02 -13.43
C GLY A 46 9.44 11.87 -14.08
N LYS A 47 9.19 13.17 -14.08
CA LYS A 47 9.98 14.14 -14.84
C LYS A 47 10.70 15.10 -13.93
N ALA A 48 11.73 15.73 -14.47
CA ALA A 48 12.50 16.73 -13.77
C ALA A 48 12.55 18.07 -14.50
N MET A 49 12.71 19.13 -13.72
CA MET A 49 12.92 20.49 -14.18
C MET A 49 14.21 21.04 -13.59
N ILE A 50 15.06 21.62 -14.42
CA ILE A 50 16.31 22.24 -14.01
C ILE A 50 16.16 23.76 -14.18
N VAL A 51 16.37 24.51 -13.11
CA VAL A 51 16.23 25.97 -13.10
C VAL A 51 17.61 26.61 -13.08
N CYS A 52 18.01 27.25 -14.17
CA CYS A 52 19.33 27.88 -14.29
C CYS A 52 19.26 29.41 -14.15
N MET A 53 20.36 30.04 -13.71
CA MET A 53 20.42 31.51 -13.54
C MET A 53 20.17 32.31 -14.82
N SER A 54 20.71 31.86 -15.95
CA SER A 54 20.67 32.60 -17.21
C SER A 54 20.42 31.69 -18.40
N ARG A 55 20.11 32.31 -19.55
CA ARG A 55 19.92 31.61 -20.83
C ARG A 55 21.20 30.91 -21.27
N ARG A 56 22.36 31.56 -21.06
CA ARG A 56 23.68 30.97 -21.31
C ARG A 56 23.92 29.73 -20.47
N ASN A 57 23.58 29.77 -19.18
CA ASN A 57 23.74 28.63 -18.29
C ASN A 57 22.77 27.49 -18.62
N CYS A 58 21.57 27.79 -19.13
CA CYS A 58 20.66 26.77 -19.64
C CYS A 58 21.27 25.97 -20.80
N VAL A 59 21.92 26.66 -21.75
CA VAL A 59 22.56 26.02 -22.91
C VAL A 59 23.79 25.23 -22.48
N LYS A 60 24.64 25.79 -21.62
CA LYS A 60 25.78 25.06 -21.04
C LYS A 60 25.35 23.79 -20.31
N MET A 61 24.29 23.86 -19.52
CA MET A 61 23.73 22.70 -18.81
C MET A 61 23.19 21.66 -19.79
N TYR A 62 22.54 22.09 -20.88
CA TYR A 62 22.07 21.19 -21.94
C TYR A 62 23.22 20.46 -22.64
N ASP A 63 24.27 21.19 -23.01
CA ASP A 63 25.44 20.62 -23.67
C ASP A 63 26.19 19.66 -22.72
N ALA A 64 26.31 20.01 -21.43
CA ALA A 64 26.92 19.13 -20.42
C ALA A 64 26.10 17.85 -20.19
N LEU A 65 24.76 17.95 -20.12
CA LEU A 65 23.90 16.77 -19.97
C LEU A 65 23.94 15.88 -21.22
N THR A 66 23.85 16.45 -22.42
CA THR A 66 23.81 15.68 -23.67
C THR A 66 25.16 15.07 -24.07
N ALA A 67 26.26 15.53 -23.47
CA ALA A 67 27.57 14.89 -23.61
C ALA A 67 27.64 13.49 -22.97
N HIS A 68 26.71 13.14 -22.08
CA HIS A 68 26.63 11.82 -21.46
C HIS A 68 25.79 10.84 -22.30
N VAL A 69 26.33 9.64 -22.54
CA VAL A 69 25.69 8.58 -23.35
C VAL A 69 24.30 8.17 -22.84
N ASP A 70 24.09 8.26 -21.53
CA ASP A 70 22.84 7.84 -20.89
C ASP A 70 21.86 8.98 -20.62
N CYS A 71 22.00 10.10 -21.34
CA CYS A 71 21.14 11.26 -21.14
C CYS A 71 19.74 10.99 -21.74
N PRO A 72 18.65 11.12 -20.95
CA PRO A 72 17.29 11.03 -21.49
C PRO A 72 16.98 12.25 -22.38
N GLU A 73 15.84 12.27 -23.09
CA GLU A 73 15.50 13.43 -23.92
C GLU A 73 15.33 14.67 -23.03
N VAL A 74 16.15 15.69 -23.29
CA VAL A 74 16.18 16.97 -22.59
C VAL A 74 15.76 18.08 -23.54
N ALA A 75 15.03 19.08 -23.04
CA ALA A 75 14.76 20.29 -23.79
C ALA A 75 15.01 21.57 -22.99
N VAL A 76 15.68 22.54 -23.61
CA VAL A 76 15.77 23.91 -23.08
C VAL A 76 14.52 24.69 -23.45
N ILE A 77 13.88 25.29 -22.46
CA ILE A 77 12.69 26.15 -22.58
C ILE A 77 13.03 27.53 -22.03
N MET A 78 13.29 28.47 -22.93
CA MET A 78 13.65 29.85 -22.60
C MET A 78 13.10 30.83 -23.63
N THR A 79 13.03 32.10 -23.24
CA THR A 79 12.77 33.19 -24.18
C THR A 79 13.97 33.39 -25.10
N SER A 80 13.70 33.69 -26.36
CA SER A 80 14.71 33.88 -27.40
C SER A 80 14.64 35.29 -27.96
N ASN A 81 15.80 35.82 -28.35
CA ASN A 81 15.96 37.07 -29.06
C ASN A 81 16.95 36.85 -30.20
N ILE A 82 16.42 36.55 -31.39
CA ILE A 82 17.19 36.19 -32.59
C ILE A 82 18.23 37.27 -32.96
N ALA A 83 18.00 38.53 -32.59
CA ALA A 83 18.92 39.63 -32.91
C ALA A 83 20.12 39.75 -31.95
N LYS A 84 20.05 39.17 -30.74
CA LYS A 84 21.09 39.31 -29.70
C LYS A 84 21.69 37.98 -29.24
N ASP A 85 21.06 36.86 -29.60
CA ASP A 85 21.48 35.54 -29.15
C ASP A 85 22.49 34.90 -30.11
N PRO A 86 23.47 34.12 -29.59
CA PRO A 86 24.38 33.35 -30.41
C PRO A 86 23.65 32.36 -31.34
N VAL A 87 24.19 32.16 -32.53
CA VAL A 87 23.63 31.24 -33.56
C VAL A 87 23.47 29.80 -33.01
N GLU A 88 24.36 29.39 -32.12
CA GLU A 88 24.31 28.07 -31.46
C GLU A 88 23.03 27.84 -30.66
N TRP A 89 22.34 28.91 -30.22
CA TRP A 89 21.10 28.81 -29.45
C TRP A 89 19.87 28.61 -30.32
N ASN A 90 19.99 28.76 -31.65
CA ASN A 90 18.89 28.60 -32.60
C ASN A 90 18.20 27.22 -32.47
N LYS A 91 18.95 26.19 -32.08
CA LYS A 91 18.42 24.83 -31.81
C LYS A 91 17.39 24.78 -30.68
N HIS A 92 17.35 25.79 -29.82
CA HIS A 92 16.43 25.90 -28.68
C HIS A 92 15.30 26.91 -28.89
N ILE A 93 15.38 27.70 -29.98
CA ILE A 93 14.37 28.69 -30.33
C ILE A 93 13.13 27.96 -30.86
N ARG A 94 11.96 28.32 -30.33
CA ARG A 94 10.68 27.69 -30.68
C ARG A 94 9.62 28.75 -30.92
N THR A 95 8.76 28.49 -31.89
CA THR A 95 7.52 29.27 -32.09
C THR A 95 6.55 29.02 -30.95
N GLN A 96 5.55 29.89 -30.79
CA GLN A 96 4.52 29.74 -29.75
C GLN A 96 3.80 28.37 -29.86
N ALA A 97 3.48 27.94 -31.09
CA ALA A 97 2.86 26.64 -31.34
C ALA A 97 3.75 25.47 -30.92
N ALA A 98 5.06 25.53 -31.22
CA ALA A 98 6.02 24.52 -30.78
C ALA A 98 6.21 24.50 -29.26
N MET A 99 6.13 25.66 -28.59
CA MET A 99 6.20 25.73 -27.13
C MET A 99 4.97 25.11 -26.46
N GLU A 100 3.77 25.32 -27.01
CA GLU A 100 2.56 24.64 -26.56
C GLU A 100 2.60 23.11 -26.81
N ALA A 101 3.19 22.67 -27.92
CA ALA A 101 3.41 21.25 -28.17
C ALA A 101 4.35 20.63 -27.11
N MET A 102 5.43 21.32 -26.76
CA MET A 102 6.36 20.88 -25.70
C MET A 102 5.67 20.80 -24.32
N LYS A 103 4.80 21.76 -23.99
CA LYS A 103 4.00 21.70 -22.76
C LYS A 103 3.12 20.45 -22.71
N LYS A 104 2.49 20.09 -23.83
CA LYS A 104 1.65 18.88 -23.95
C LYS A 104 2.47 17.60 -23.83
N ARG A 105 3.63 17.53 -24.49
CA ARG A 105 4.58 16.41 -24.38
C ARG A 105 5.06 16.22 -22.96
N PHE A 106 5.56 17.30 -22.33
CA PHE A 106 6.10 17.22 -20.98
C PHE A 106 5.06 16.82 -19.94
N ARG A 107 3.78 17.18 -20.10
CA ARG A 107 2.70 16.77 -19.20
C ARG A 107 2.42 15.26 -19.19
N LYS A 108 2.71 14.55 -20.29
CA LYS A 108 2.49 13.10 -20.40
C LYS A 108 3.64 12.33 -19.75
N ALA A 109 3.35 11.51 -18.75
CA ALA A 109 4.38 10.75 -18.01
C ALA A 109 5.20 9.82 -18.90
N ASP A 110 4.55 9.20 -19.91
CA ASP A 110 5.17 8.20 -20.78
C ASP A 110 5.84 8.79 -22.03
N ASP A 111 5.88 10.13 -22.15
CA ASP A 111 6.58 10.79 -23.27
C ASP A 111 8.11 10.76 -23.04
N PRO A 112 8.92 10.48 -24.09
CA PRO A 112 10.37 10.41 -23.99
C PRO A 112 11.04 11.67 -23.43
N LEU A 113 10.40 12.85 -23.52
CA LEU A 113 10.90 14.09 -22.92
C LEU A 113 10.82 14.02 -21.39
N GLN A 114 11.94 13.74 -20.73
CA GLN A 114 11.99 13.52 -19.28
C GLN A 114 12.50 14.72 -18.48
N ILE A 115 13.37 15.55 -19.07
CA ILE A 115 13.99 16.69 -18.38
C ILE A 115 13.76 17.98 -19.18
N VAL A 116 13.37 19.05 -18.49
CA VAL A 116 13.34 20.40 -19.08
C VAL A 116 14.22 21.36 -18.31
N ILE A 117 14.98 22.17 -19.06
CA ILE A 117 15.84 23.21 -18.52
C ILE A 117 15.17 24.55 -18.75
N VAL A 118 14.95 25.31 -17.68
CA VAL A 118 14.25 26.60 -17.71
C VAL A 118 15.07 27.68 -17.01
N ARG A 119 14.87 28.93 -17.43
CA ARG A 119 15.34 30.10 -16.67
C ARG A 119 14.22 30.71 -15.84
N ASP A 120 13.18 31.20 -16.51
CA ASP A 120 12.01 31.86 -15.92
C ASP A 120 10.69 31.22 -16.40
N MET A 121 10.71 30.64 -17.61
CA MET A 121 9.54 30.01 -18.19
C MET A 121 9.13 28.78 -17.39
N TRP A 122 7.82 28.55 -17.30
CA TRP A 122 7.20 27.39 -16.64
C TRP A 122 7.39 27.32 -15.11
N LEU A 123 8.08 28.30 -14.50
CA LEU A 123 8.09 28.49 -13.05
C LEU A 123 6.73 29.03 -12.55
N THR A 124 5.98 29.71 -13.43
CA THR A 124 4.65 30.23 -13.19
C THR A 124 3.66 29.76 -14.25
N GLY A 125 2.40 29.54 -13.85
CA GLY A 125 1.28 29.22 -14.76
C GLY A 125 1.30 27.83 -15.42
N TYR A 126 2.44 27.14 -15.50
CA TYR A 126 2.52 25.78 -16.03
C TYR A 126 2.27 24.72 -14.95
N ASP A 127 1.65 23.61 -15.34
CA ASP A 127 1.29 22.52 -14.43
C ASP A 127 1.56 21.16 -15.07
N ALA A 128 2.48 20.41 -14.47
CA ALA A 128 2.84 19.06 -14.87
C ALA A 128 2.80 18.14 -13.63
N PRO A 129 1.68 17.44 -13.37
CA PRO A 129 1.54 16.58 -12.19
C PRO A 129 2.65 15.51 -12.06
N CYS A 130 3.15 15.00 -13.20
CA CYS A 130 4.24 14.03 -13.29
C CYS A 130 5.63 14.59 -12.97
N LEU A 131 5.78 15.90 -12.73
CA LEU A 131 7.04 16.53 -12.31
C LEU A 131 7.32 16.17 -10.85
N HIS A 132 8.32 15.32 -10.58
CA HIS A 132 8.64 14.90 -9.22
C HIS A 132 9.87 15.61 -8.62
N THR A 133 10.74 16.19 -9.44
CA THR A 133 12.00 16.80 -8.99
C THR A 133 12.26 18.13 -9.67
N MET A 134 12.70 19.11 -8.88
CA MET A 134 13.23 20.37 -9.36
C MET A 134 14.67 20.54 -8.89
N TYR A 135 15.59 20.70 -9.83
CA TYR A 135 16.98 21.02 -9.59
C TYR A 135 17.13 22.53 -9.71
N VAL A 136 17.57 23.19 -8.64
CA VAL A 136 17.68 24.65 -8.58
C VAL A 136 19.14 25.05 -8.62
N ASP A 137 19.52 25.64 -9.74
CA ASP A 137 20.81 26.30 -9.96
C ASP A 137 20.58 27.80 -10.26
N LYS A 138 19.71 28.43 -9.46
CA LYS A 138 19.35 29.83 -9.57
C LYS A 138 19.06 30.45 -8.23
N ILE A 139 19.63 31.64 -7.99
CA ILE A 139 19.24 32.47 -6.85
C ILE A 139 17.79 32.94 -7.06
N MET A 140 16.87 32.42 -6.25
CA MET A 140 15.47 32.81 -6.21
C MET A 140 15.08 33.24 -4.81
N LYS A 141 14.20 34.23 -4.70
CA LYS A 141 13.76 34.81 -3.41
C LYS A 141 12.25 35.07 -3.42
N GLY A 142 11.65 35.07 -2.23
CA GLY A 142 10.26 35.47 -2.02
C GLY A 142 9.25 34.65 -2.82
N HIS A 143 8.27 35.33 -3.44
CA HIS A 143 7.15 34.68 -4.13
C HIS A 143 7.58 33.81 -5.32
N ASN A 144 8.61 34.21 -6.07
CA ASN A 144 9.10 33.43 -7.22
C ASN A 144 9.64 32.06 -6.79
N LEU A 145 10.32 32.01 -5.65
CA LEU A 145 10.82 30.77 -5.06
C LEU A 145 9.65 29.86 -4.64
N MET A 146 8.66 30.41 -3.93
CA MET A 146 7.48 29.67 -3.47
C MET A 146 6.67 29.11 -4.65
N GLN A 147 6.47 29.92 -5.69
CA GLN A 147 5.71 29.52 -6.87
C GLN A 147 6.38 28.42 -7.68
N ALA A 148 7.72 28.45 -7.78
CA ALA A 148 8.49 27.41 -8.45
C ALA A 148 8.43 26.09 -7.67
N ILE A 149 8.67 26.14 -6.36
CA ILE A 149 8.67 24.96 -5.47
C ILE A 149 7.30 24.28 -5.41
N ALA A 150 6.21 25.04 -5.38
CA ALA A 150 4.86 24.48 -5.38
C ALA A 150 4.56 23.61 -6.61
N ARG A 151 5.29 23.77 -7.72
CA ARG A 151 5.07 22.99 -8.97
C ARG A 151 5.40 21.52 -8.80
N THR A 152 6.42 21.20 -8.00
CA THR A 152 6.80 19.81 -7.75
C THR A 152 5.88 19.12 -6.76
N ASN A 153 4.97 19.81 -6.08
CA ASN A 153 4.12 19.21 -5.04
C ASN A 153 2.66 18.96 -5.48
N ARG A 154 2.41 18.85 -6.79
CA ARG A 154 1.12 18.37 -7.31
C ARG A 154 0.96 16.87 -7.04
N VAL A 155 -0.22 16.49 -6.54
CA VAL A 155 -0.62 15.10 -6.30
C VAL A 155 -0.68 14.36 -7.64
N PHE A 156 0.03 13.24 -7.74
CA PHE A 156 0.06 12.44 -8.96
C PHE A 156 0.44 10.98 -8.67
N LYS A 157 -0.48 10.05 -8.93
CA LYS A 157 -0.28 8.60 -8.69
C LYS A 157 0.30 8.35 -7.29
N ASP A 158 1.37 7.57 -7.20
CA ASP A 158 2.05 7.17 -5.96
C ASP A 158 3.17 8.16 -5.54
N LYS A 159 3.21 9.37 -6.10
CA LYS A 159 4.22 10.38 -5.75
C LYS A 159 3.99 10.88 -4.33
N PRO A 160 4.89 10.60 -3.36
CA PRO A 160 4.69 10.96 -1.96
C PRO A 160 4.92 12.46 -1.72
N SER A 161 5.91 13.04 -2.40
CA SER A 161 6.26 14.46 -2.31
C SER A 161 7.13 14.89 -3.49
N GLY A 162 7.11 16.19 -3.78
CA GLY A 162 8.09 16.81 -4.67
C GLY A 162 9.44 16.98 -3.98
N VAL A 163 10.54 16.70 -4.68
CA VAL A 163 11.90 16.91 -4.18
C VAL A 163 12.54 18.11 -4.86
N ILE A 164 13.18 18.96 -4.06
CA ILE A 164 13.97 20.09 -4.54
C ILE A 164 15.42 19.84 -4.16
N VAL A 165 16.28 19.87 -5.17
CA VAL A 165 17.72 19.76 -5.00
C VAL A 165 18.33 21.13 -5.27
N ASP A 166 19.07 21.65 -4.31
CA ASP A 166 19.57 23.02 -4.29
C ASP A 166 21.11 23.05 -4.45
N TYR A 167 21.59 23.63 -5.55
CA TYR A 167 23.02 23.76 -5.87
C TYR A 167 23.60 25.15 -5.56
N ILE A 168 22.79 26.07 -5.06
CA ILE A 168 23.14 27.48 -4.84
C ILE A 168 23.01 27.88 -3.36
N GLY A 169 22.23 27.17 -2.56
CA GLY A 169 21.97 27.49 -1.16
C GLY A 169 20.75 28.40 -0.96
N ILE A 170 19.67 28.19 -1.71
CA ILE A 170 18.37 28.84 -1.52
C ILE A 170 17.63 28.40 -0.23
N GLY A 171 18.10 27.38 0.50
CA GLY A 171 17.48 26.91 1.75
C GLY A 171 17.14 28.01 2.77
N ASN A 172 18.05 28.98 2.99
CA ASN A 172 17.78 30.12 3.87
C ASN A 172 16.69 31.05 3.31
N ASN A 173 16.70 31.29 2.00
CA ASN A 173 15.67 32.09 1.33
C ASN A 173 14.30 31.39 1.39
N LEU A 174 14.27 30.05 1.34
CA LEU A 174 13.06 29.26 1.49
C LEU A 174 12.49 29.37 2.92
N LYS A 175 13.35 29.25 3.94
CA LYS A 175 12.96 29.44 5.35
C LYS A 175 12.35 30.83 5.56
N THR A 176 12.99 31.89 5.05
CA THR A 176 12.47 33.26 5.13
C THR A 176 11.17 33.45 4.34
N ALA A 177 11.09 32.91 3.12
CA ALA A 177 9.90 33.04 2.28
C ALA A 177 8.69 32.35 2.90
N THR A 178 8.91 31.20 3.54
CA THR A 178 7.80 30.44 4.12
C THR A 178 7.36 30.97 5.47
N ASN A 179 8.28 31.51 6.29
CA ASN A 179 7.93 32.23 7.52
C ASN A 179 6.99 33.43 7.25
N LYS A 180 7.18 34.13 6.14
CA LYS A 180 6.28 35.21 5.71
C LYS A 180 4.89 34.69 5.32
N TYR A 181 4.81 33.50 4.72
CA TYR A 181 3.55 32.89 4.27
C TYR A 181 2.75 32.27 5.43
N THR A 182 3.42 31.64 6.41
CA THR A 182 2.79 31.12 7.63
C THR A 182 2.26 32.23 8.53
N GLN A 183 2.94 33.39 8.59
CA GLN A 183 2.45 34.58 9.30
C GLN A 183 1.23 35.23 8.62
N SER A 184 1.00 35.01 7.33
CA SER A 184 -0.18 35.49 6.59
C SER A 184 -1.37 34.52 6.56
N GLY A 185 -1.38 33.49 7.43
CA GLY A 185 -2.53 32.59 7.62
C GLY A 185 -2.38 31.17 7.05
N GLY A 186 -1.19 30.79 6.56
CA GLY A 186 -0.90 29.41 6.17
C GLY A 186 -0.66 28.49 7.37
N LYS A 187 -1.60 27.56 7.65
CA LYS A 187 -1.42 26.51 8.66
C LYS A 187 -0.49 25.41 8.12
N GLY A 188 0.82 25.56 8.33
CA GLY A 188 1.78 24.48 8.09
C GLY A 188 3.21 24.91 8.33
N THR A 189 3.90 24.28 9.28
CA THR A 189 5.35 24.41 9.44
C THR A 189 6.06 23.75 8.24
N PRO A 190 6.97 24.44 7.52
CA PRO A 190 7.32 24.05 6.15
C PRO A 190 8.65 23.29 6.01
N SER A 191 9.38 23.16 7.11
CA SER A 191 10.50 22.24 7.21
C SER A 191 10.31 21.42 8.46
N ILE A 192 10.28 20.10 8.31
CA ILE A 192 10.61 19.23 9.41
C ILE A 192 12.08 19.54 9.72
N ASP A 193 12.35 20.08 10.90
CA ASP A 193 13.71 20.30 11.36
C ASP A 193 14.40 18.94 11.41
N ILE A 194 15.44 18.74 10.60
CA ILE A 194 16.07 17.43 10.41
C ILE A 194 16.70 16.98 11.74
N GLU A 195 17.15 17.92 12.56
CA GLU A 195 17.67 17.64 13.91
C GLU A 195 16.55 17.13 14.83
N GLN A 196 15.37 17.76 14.82
CA GLN A 196 14.21 17.28 15.58
C GLN A 196 13.71 15.94 15.06
N ALA A 197 13.70 15.72 13.74
CA ALA A 197 13.33 14.43 13.15
C ALA A 197 14.30 13.31 13.57
N LEU A 198 15.58 13.63 13.70
CA LEU A 198 16.63 12.71 14.15
C LEU A 198 16.47 12.39 15.64
N GLU A 199 16.17 13.37 16.48
CA GLU A 199 15.85 13.15 17.90
C GLU A 199 14.58 12.29 18.05
N MET A 200 13.52 12.62 17.32
CA MET A 200 12.28 11.83 17.28
C MET A 200 12.54 10.40 16.79
N PHE A 201 13.43 10.22 15.82
CA PHE A 201 13.81 8.91 15.32
C PHE A 201 14.50 8.07 16.40
N PHE A 202 15.49 8.61 17.11
CA PHE A 202 16.16 7.87 18.19
C PHE A 202 15.21 7.57 19.35
N ASN A 203 14.36 8.53 19.74
CA ASN A 203 13.32 8.29 20.75
C ASN A 203 12.36 7.17 20.33
N GLN A 204 11.95 7.15 19.05
CA GLN A 204 11.09 6.10 18.52
C GLN A 204 11.80 4.74 18.45
N LEU A 205 13.10 4.73 18.17
CA LEU A 205 13.91 3.51 18.17
C LEU A 205 14.00 2.91 19.59
N GLU A 206 14.20 3.76 20.60
CA GLU A 206 14.18 3.35 22.02
C GLU A 206 12.81 2.83 22.47
N ILE A 207 11.71 3.26 21.86
CA ILE A 207 10.38 2.68 22.11
C ILE A 207 10.26 1.29 21.46
N CYS A 208 10.83 1.07 20.28
CA CYS A 208 10.74 -0.21 19.56
C CYS A 208 11.63 -1.30 20.18
N LYS A 209 12.76 -0.89 20.74
CA LYS A 209 13.79 -1.76 21.31
C LYS A 209 13.28 -2.72 22.42
N PRO A 210 12.53 -2.28 23.44
CA PRO A 210 11.99 -3.15 24.50
C PRO A 210 11.09 -4.28 24.01
N PHE A 211 10.40 -4.11 22.87
CA PHE A 211 9.57 -5.17 22.27
C PHE A 211 10.40 -6.35 21.76
N ILE A 212 11.71 -6.17 21.57
CA ILE A 212 12.63 -7.14 20.93
C ILE A 212 13.77 -7.55 21.87
N LEU A 213 14.41 -6.58 22.55
CA LEU A 213 15.67 -6.77 23.29
C LEU A 213 15.53 -7.61 24.56
N ASN A 214 14.35 -7.69 25.16
CA ASN A 214 14.15 -8.55 26.33
C ASN A 214 14.21 -10.05 26.00
N THR A 215 14.35 -10.41 24.72
CA THR A 215 14.16 -11.80 24.31
C THR A 215 15.22 -12.34 23.36
N ILE A 216 15.91 -11.50 22.55
CA ILE A 216 16.83 -12.01 21.52
C ILE A 216 18.02 -11.07 21.26
N ASP A 217 19.22 -11.63 21.26
CA ASP A 217 20.44 -11.00 20.77
C ASP A 217 20.51 -11.11 19.23
N TYR A 218 20.59 -9.98 18.53
CA TYR A 218 20.68 -9.87 17.07
C TYR A 218 21.97 -9.19 16.60
N THR A 219 22.97 -9.03 17.48
CA THR A 219 24.28 -8.40 17.17
C THR A 219 25.04 -9.09 16.04
N GLY A 220 24.74 -10.36 15.76
CA GLY A 220 25.34 -11.17 14.69
C GLY A 220 24.72 -11.01 13.29
N TRP A 221 23.70 -10.16 13.09
CA TRP A 221 22.90 -10.09 11.85
C TRP A 221 23.71 -10.06 10.54
N LYS A 222 24.83 -9.31 10.51
CA LYS A 222 25.69 -9.19 9.32
C LYS A 222 26.50 -10.45 8.98
N LYS A 223 26.67 -11.38 9.93
CA LYS A 223 27.51 -12.59 9.79
C LYS A 223 26.68 -13.86 9.61
N TRP A 224 25.38 -13.80 9.83
CA TRP A 224 24.49 -14.97 9.81
C TRP A 224 24.02 -15.32 8.41
N ARG A 225 23.82 -16.61 8.18
CA ARG A 225 23.16 -17.13 6.98
C ARG A 225 21.65 -16.89 7.05
N ASP A 226 20.98 -16.92 5.91
CA ASP A 226 19.53 -16.60 5.83
C ASP A 226 18.67 -17.51 6.72
N ALA A 227 19.05 -18.78 6.89
CA ALA A 227 18.39 -19.71 7.81
C ALA A 227 18.51 -19.30 9.30
N GLU A 228 19.66 -18.75 9.70
CA GLU A 228 19.92 -18.31 11.08
C GLU A 228 19.19 -16.99 11.36
N LYS A 229 19.19 -16.06 10.39
CA LYS A 229 18.36 -14.84 10.44
C LYS A 229 16.88 -15.18 10.60
N LEU A 230 16.39 -16.13 9.81
CA LEU A 230 14.99 -16.56 9.84
C LEU A 230 14.59 -17.19 11.19
N LEU A 231 15.47 -17.98 11.81
CA LEU A 231 15.22 -18.56 13.13
C LEU A 231 15.08 -17.49 14.23
N VAL A 232 15.92 -16.45 14.18
CA VAL A 232 15.90 -15.35 15.15
C VAL A 232 14.65 -14.49 14.95
N VAL A 233 14.28 -14.18 13.71
CA VAL A 233 13.00 -13.50 13.43
C VAL A 233 11.81 -14.37 13.87
N LYS A 234 11.83 -15.69 13.64
CA LYS A 234 10.76 -16.62 14.09
C LYS A 234 10.54 -16.53 15.59
N LYS A 235 11.63 -16.54 16.37
CA LYS A 235 11.56 -16.39 17.84
C LYS A 235 10.95 -15.04 18.24
N ALA A 236 11.36 -13.96 17.58
CA ALA A 236 10.88 -12.60 17.91
C ALA A 236 9.37 -12.48 17.66
N VAL A 237 8.95 -12.93 16.48
CA VAL A 237 7.55 -12.90 16.05
C VAL A 237 6.69 -13.75 16.97
N ASN A 238 7.15 -14.95 17.36
CA ASN A 238 6.39 -15.84 18.23
C ASN A 238 6.08 -15.23 19.61
N GLU A 239 6.94 -14.38 20.15
CA GLU A 239 6.69 -13.70 21.43
C GLU A 239 5.75 -12.50 21.27
N ILE A 240 5.94 -11.70 20.21
CA ILE A 240 5.11 -10.52 19.93
C ILE A 240 3.67 -10.92 19.61
N VAL A 241 3.48 -12.02 18.86
CA VAL A 241 2.16 -12.49 18.40
C VAL A 241 1.30 -13.06 19.53
N LYS A 242 1.86 -13.46 20.68
CA LYS A 242 1.08 -13.97 21.82
C LYS A 242 0.05 -12.98 22.35
N ASN A 243 0.34 -11.68 22.28
CA ASN A 243 -0.54 -10.64 22.78
C ASN A 243 -0.92 -9.68 21.66
N ASP A 244 -2.23 -9.63 21.37
CA ASP A 244 -2.76 -8.83 20.28
C ASP A 244 -2.49 -7.33 20.44
N GLU A 245 -2.52 -6.81 21.67
CA GLU A 245 -2.25 -5.41 22.00
C GLU A 245 -0.77 -5.05 21.81
N VAL A 246 0.13 -5.93 22.26
CA VAL A 246 1.58 -5.76 22.11
C VAL A 246 1.96 -5.75 20.63
N ALA A 247 1.43 -6.68 19.83
CA ALA A 247 1.67 -6.72 18.40
C ALA A 247 1.13 -5.47 17.68
N SER A 248 -0.05 -4.97 18.06
CA SER A 248 -0.62 -3.74 17.49
C SER A 248 0.25 -2.51 17.81
N ASN A 249 0.64 -2.36 19.08
CA ASN A 249 1.48 -1.26 19.53
C ASN A 249 2.87 -1.30 18.88
N PHE A 250 3.45 -2.48 18.71
CA PHE A 250 4.71 -2.67 18.00
C PHE A 250 4.61 -2.28 16.52
N MET A 251 3.55 -2.71 15.81
CA MET A 251 3.33 -2.34 14.40
C MET A 251 3.16 -0.82 14.23
N LEU A 252 2.42 -0.16 15.13
CA LEU A 252 2.26 1.30 15.12
C LEU A 252 3.58 2.03 15.42
N ALA A 253 4.37 1.50 16.35
CA ALA A 253 5.67 2.05 16.69
C ALA A 253 6.67 1.92 15.53
N GLU A 254 6.70 0.78 14.85
CA GLU A 254 7.53 0.57 13.65
C GLU A 254 7.08 1.43 12.48
N GLN A 255 5.78 1.61 12.27
CA GLN A 255 5.28 2.49 11.22
C GLN A 255 5.76 3.94 11.39
N LYS A 256 5.76 4.44 12.63
CA LYS A 256 6.32 5.76 12.97
C LYS A 256 7.82 5.81 12.73
N LEU A 257 8.54 4.76 13.14
CA LEU A 257 10.00 4.66 12.94
C LEU A 257 10.37 4.67 11.45
N SER A 258 9.70 3.86 10.63
CA SER A 258 9.92 3.79 9.17
C SER A 258 9.54 5.10 8.48
N GLY A 259 8.48 5.78 8.95
CA GLY A 259 8.14 7.13 8.50
C GLY A 259 9.26 8.14 8.78
N LEU A 260 9.80 8.15 10.00
CA LEU A 260 10.91 9.03 10.39
C LEU A 260 12.20 8.69 9.64
N LEU A 261 12.51 7.40 9.45
CA LEU A 261 13.66 6.92 8.69
C LEU A 261 13.68 7.49 7.26
N SER A 262 12.53 7.58 6.61
CA SER A 262 12.43 8.15 5.25
C SER A 262 12.89 9.61 5.15
N ILE A 263 12.85 10.34 6.27
CA ILE A 263 13.26 11.73 6.39
C ILE A 263 14.75 11.83 6.75
N VAL A 264 15.23 10.97 7.66
CA VAL A 264 16.60 11.03 8.21
C VAL A 264 17.62 10.13 7.51
N LYS A 265 17.22 9.36 6.47
CA LYS A 265 18.04 8.34 5.79
C LYS A 265 19.43 8.82 5.33
N SER A 266 19.58 10.11 5.02
CA SER A 266 20.84 10.68 4.53
C SER A 266 21.86 11.05 5.63
N GLN A 267 21.49 10.92 6.92
CA GLN A 267 22.34 11.30 8.04
C GLN A 267 23.38 10.22 8.41
N PRO A 268 24.63 10.59 8.77
CA PRO A 268 25.68 9.63 9.09
C PRO A 268 25.41 8.86 10.39
N ASP A 269 24.70 9.44 11.36
CA ASP A 269 24.39 8.78 12.64
C ASP A 269 23.44 7.58 12.49
N ILE A 270 22.65 7.53 11.41
CA ILE A 270 21.78 6.40 11.11
C ILE A 270 22.60 5.14 10.80
N GLN A 271 23.81 5.28 10.23
CA GLN A 271 24.67 4.13 9.88
C GLN A 271 25.01 3.24 11.07
N LYS A 272 25.02 3.80 12.30
CA LYS A 272 25.28 3.08 13.55
C LYS A 272 24.13 2.17 13.97
N VAL A 273 22.90 2.50 13.59
CA VAL A 273 21.65 1.79 14.00
C VAL A 273 20.95 1.10 12.84
N VAL A 274 21.59 1.01 11.66
CA VAL A 274 21.02 0.35 10.47
C VAL A 274 20.60 -1.09 10.76
N ILE A 275 21.38 -1.84 11.55
CA ILE A 275 21.08 -3.24 11.86
C ILE A 275 19.79 -3.36 12.69
N ASP A 276 19.65 -2.54 13.73
CA ASP A 276 18.47 -2.50 14.60
C ASP A 276 17.21 -2.19 13.78
N VAL A 277 17.30 -1.19 12.91
CA VAL A 277 16.19 -0.76 12.03
C VAL A 277 15.80 -1.87 11.06
N ILE A 278 16.78 -2.49 10.40
CA ILE A 278 16.53 -3.60 9.47
C ILE A 278 15.85 -4.75 10.21
N PHE A 279 16.34 -5.12 11.39
CA PHE A 279 15.75 -6.19 12.18
C PHE A 279 14.31 -5.88 12.60
N ILE A 280 14.04 -4.68 13.12
CA ILE A 280 12.70 -4.21 13.50
C ILE A 280 11.74 -4.27 12.30
N GLN A 281 12.19 -3.84 11.11
CA GLN A 281 11.39 -3.87 9.89
C GLN A 281 11.06 -5.31 9.46
N HIS A 282 12.04 -6.23 9.55
CA HIS A 282 11.81 -7.64 9.25
C HIS A 282 10.80 -8.28 10.22
N VAL A 283 10.94 -8.03 11.53
CA VAL A 283 10.01 -8.53 12.54
C VAL A 283 8.61 -7.93 12.33
N SER A 284 8.49 -6.62 12.10
CA SER A 284 7.20 -5.96 11.84
C SER A 284 6.52 -6.50 10.58
N LYS A 285 7.28 -6.71 9.49
CA LYS A 285 6.76 -7.32 8.25
C LYS A 285 6.26 -8.73 8.50
N ALA A 286 7.00 -9.55 9.25
CA ALA A 286 6.59 -10.90 9.60
C ALA A 286 5.34 -10.93 10.51
N VAL A 287 5.27 -10.07 11.53
CA VAL A 287 4.08 -9.90 12.40
C VAL A 287 2.88 -9.44 11.58
N ARG A 288 3.06 -8.48 10.68
CA ARG A 288 2.00 -7.97 9.80
C ARG A 288 1.46 -9.08 8.91
N ASN A 289 2.34 -9.83 8.24
CA ASN A 289 1.97 -10.96 7.39
C ASN A 289 1.24 -12.07 8.18
N ALA A 290 1.67 -12.36 9.42
CA ALA A 290 0.98 -13.30 10.31
C ALA A 290 -0.43 -12.82 10.69
N LYS A 291 -0.60 -11.52 10.93
CA LYS A 291 -1.87 -10.89 11.32
C LYS A 291 -2.82 -10.57 10.17
N SER A 292 -2.29 -10.44 8.95
CA SER A 292 -3.05 -10.01 7.78
C SER A 292 -3.07 -11.07 6.68
N VAL A 293 -3.10 -12.36 7.04
CA VAL A 293 -3.19 -13.47 6.07
C VAL A 293 -4.41 -13.26 5.19
N ARG A 294 -4.22 -12.64 4.02
CA ARG A 294 -5.26 -12.45 3.02
C ARG A 294 -5.29 -13.70 2.17
N SER A 295 -6.39 -14.43 2.22
CA SER A 295 -6.65 -15.54 1.29
C SER A 295 -6.40 -15.07 -0.16
N SER A 296 -5.64 -15.87 -0.90
CA SER A 296 -4.91 -15.51 -2.13
C SER A 296 -5.75 -15.04 -3.32
N ARG A 297 -7.08 -14.97 -3.22
CA ARG A 297 -7.92 -14.46 -4.32
C ARG A 297 -7.68 -12.99 -4.67
N ASN A 298 -7.27 -12.16 -3.72
CA ASN A 298 -6.95 -10.73 -3.98
C ASN A 298 -5.46 -10.47 -4.21
N GLU A 299 -4.58 -11.45 -3.97
CA GLU A 299 -3.14 -11.29 -4.03
C GLU A 299 -2.61 -11.03 -5.45
N GLN A 300 -3.28 -11.48 -6.52
CA GLN A 300 -2.77 -11.23 -7.87
C GLN A 300 -2.76 -9.74 -8.25
N LYS A 301 -3.69 -8.93 -7.73
CA LYS A 301 -3.73 -7.48 -8.00
C LYS A 301 -2.81 -6.68 -7.07
N GLU A 302 -2.61 -7.11 -5.84
CA GLU A 302 -1.67 -6.47 -4.91
C GLU A 302 -0.22 -6.89 -5.17
N LYS A 303 0.06 -8.15 -5.53
CA LYS A 303 1.39 -8.60 -5.96
C LYS A 303 1.90 -7.78 -7.13
N ILE A 304 1.06 -7.32 -8.05
CA ILE A 304 1.50 -6.42 -9.13
C ILE A 304 1.91 -5.03 -8.57
N LYS A 305 1.21 -4.48 -7.58
CA LYS A 305 1.60 -3.22 -6.92
C LYS A 305 2.82 -3.39 -5.98
N GLU A 306 2.93 -4.55 -5.34
CA GLU A 306 4.01 -4.89 -4.41
C GLU A 306 5.30 -5.29 -5.14
N LEU A 307 5.19 -5.91 -6.33
CA LEU A 307 6.32 -6.17 -7.23
C LEU A 307 6.87 -4.88 -7.83
N ILE A 308 6.03 -3.86 -8.02
CA ILE A 308 6.47 -2.53 -8.46
C ILE A 308 7.16 -1.75 -7.32
N SER A 309 6.84 -2.03 -6.05
CA SER A 309 7.46 -1.36 -4.89
C SER A 309 8.63 -2.11 -4.24
N ARG A 310 9.03 -3.28 -4.78
CA ARG A 310 10.07 -4.17 -4.23
C ARG A 310 11.49 -3.96 -4.76
N SER A 311 11.75 -2.82 -5.39
CA SER A 311 13.11 -2.46 -5.82
C SER A 311 13.63 -1.32 -4.96
N ILE A 312 14.21 -1.67 -3.82
CA ILE A 312 15.53 -1.18 -3.37
C ILE A 312 15.83 -1.88 -2.05
N ASP A 313 16.97 -2.57 -2.07
CA ASP A 313 17.59 -3.33 -1.00
C ASP A 313 16.86 -4.64 -0.67
N SER A 314 17.16 -5.64 -1.50
CA SER A 314 16.90 -7.05 -1.26
C SER A 314 17.40 -7.48 0.13
N GLU A 315 16.46 -7.79 1.02
CA GLU A 315 16.47 -8.99 1.87
C GLU A 315 15.01 -9.49 1.91
N ASP A 316 14.85 -10.81 1.87
CA ASP A 316 13.78 -11.51 1.18
C ASP A 316 12.31 -11.17 1.54
N ILE A 317 11.41 -11.63 0.68
CA ILE A 317 10.01 -11.82 1.06
C ILE A 317 10.03 -12.83 2.21
N ILE A 318 9.76 -12.36 3.43
CA ILE A 318 9.66 -13.24 4.58
C ILE A 318 8.42 -14.12 4.39
N ASP A 319 8.66 -15.38 4.03
CA ASP A 319 7.63 -16.40 3.92
C ASP A 319 7.27 -16.89 5.33
N VAL A 320 6.25 -16.26 5.91
CA VAL A 320 5.78 -16.56 7.27
C VAL A 320 5.29 -18.01 7.42
N PHE A 321 4.86 -18.65 6.32
CA PHE A 321 4.51 -20.07 6.31
C PHE A 321 5.76 -20.93 6.48
N ALA A 322 6.81 -20.67 5.71
CA ALA A 322 8.09 -21.35 5.90
C ALA A 322 8.65 -21.15 7.32
N MET A 323 8.48 -19.96 7.91
CA MET A 323 8.86 -19.71 9.32
C MET A 323 8.08 -20.57 10.30
N ALA A 324 6.80 -20.82 10.03
CA ALA A 324 5.97 -21.70 10.83
C ALA A 324 6.25 -23.21 10.58
N GLY A 325 7.19 -23.55 9.68
CA GLY A 325 7.46 -24.93 9.26
C GLY A 325 6.45 -25.47 8.25
N ILE A 326 5.84 -24.57 7.47
CA ILE A 326 4.73 -24.86 6.56
C ILE A 326 5.21 -24.59 5.14
N GLU A 327 5.26 -25.62 4.28
CA GLU A 327 5.52 -25.44 2.85
C GLU A 327 4.32 -24.74 2.18
N LYS A 328 4.60 -23.86 1.20
CA LYS A 328 3.63 -22.94 0.58
C LYS A 328 2.29 -23.63 0.30
N PRO A 329 1.21 -23.25 1.00
CA PRO A 329 -0.08 -23.86 0.77
C PRO A 329 -0.63 -23.35 -0.56
N ASP A 330 -0.94 -24.26 -1.47
CA ASP A 330 -1.90 -23.96 -2.53
C ASP A 330 -3.24 -23.68 -1.84
N ILE A 331 -3.93 -22.62 -2.24
CA ILE A 331 -5.11 -22.07 -1.55
C ILE A 331 -6.36 -22.92 -1.90
N SER A 332 -6.22 -24.24 -1.86
CA SER A 332 -7.33 -25.19 -1.70
C SER A 332 -7.66 -25.43 -0.21
N ILE A 333 -7.04 -24.62 0.67
CA ILE A 333 -7.37 -24.19 2.05
C ILE A 333 -7.83 -25.28 3.01
N LEU A 334 -6.85 -25.84 3.74
CA LEU A 334 -6.93 -26.88 4.78
C LEU A 334 -6.65 -28.30 4.27
N ASP A 335 -5.63 -28.46 3.42
CA ASP A 335 -5.11 -29.79 3.10
C ASP A 335 -4.73 -30.55 4.37
N GLU A 336 -5.00 -31.85 4.43
CA GLU A 336 -4.72 -32.65 5.63
C GLU A 336 -3.24 -32.59 6.02
N GLU A 337 -2.34 -32.41 5.05
CA GLU A 337 -0.92 -32.16 5.26
C GLU A 337 -0.65 -30.87 6.05
N PHE A 338 -1.39 -29.78 5.78
CA PHE A 338 -1.32 -28.52 6.55
C PHE A 338 -1.73 -28.74 8.01
N LEU A 339 -2.79 -29.52 8.24
CA LEU A 339 -3.29 -29.84 9.59
C LEU A 339 -2.35 -30.79 10.34
N LEU A 340 -1.65 -31.68 9.63
CA LEU A 340 -0.66 -32.62 10.19
C LEU A 340 0.67 -31.92 10.53
N GLY A 341 1.16 -31.01 9.70
CA GLY A 341 2.37 -30.21 9.96
C GLY A 341 2.22 -29.27 11.16
N ALA A 342 1.04 -28.67 11.33
CA ALA A 342 0.72 -27.86 12.51
C ALA A 342 0.78 -28.66 13.84
N LYS A 343 0.56 -29.98 13.79
CA LYS A 343 0.46 -30.86 14.97
C LYS A 343 1.80 -31.48 15.39
N THR A 344 2.78 -31.57 14.48
CA THR A 344 4.01 -32.37 14.65
C THR A 344 5.21 -31.56 15.13
N GLU A 345 5.30 -30.28 14.76
CA GLU A 345 6.44 -29.42 15.13
C GLU A 345 6.19 -28.60 16.41
N LYS A 346 7.14 -28.69 17.35
CA LYS A 346 7.08 -28.05 18.68
C LYS A 346 7.35 -26.54 18.70
N ASP A 347 7.97 -25.99 17.65
CA ASP A 347 8.41 -24.60 17.62
C ASP A 347 7.42 -23.67 16.89
N GLY A 348 7.17 -22.48 17.46
CA GLY A 348 6.36 -21.43 16.82
C GLY A 348 4.84 -21.58 16.99
N LEU A 349 4.39 -22.21 18.08
CA LEU A 349 2.97 -22.50 18.31
C LEU A 349 2.07 -21.25 18.30
N ALA A 350 2.52 -20.13 18.87
CA ALA A 350 1.73 -18.88 18.88
C ALA A 350 1.60 -18.30 17.47
N LEU A 351 2.66 -18.37 16.67
CA LEU A 351 2.62 -17.99 15.26
C LEU A 351 1.66 -18.88 14.47
N LYS A 352 1.66 -20.19 14.71
CA LYS A 352 0.72 -21.14 14.06
C LYS A 352 -0.73 -20.83 14.40
N ILE A 353 -1.03 -20.58 15.68
CA ILE A 353 -2.38 -20.22 16.14
C ILE A 353 -2.86 -18.96 15.41
N GLU A 354 -2.03 -17.92 15.32
CA GLU A 354 -2.40 -16.68 14.66
C GLU A 354 -2.61 -16.85 13.15
N ILE A 355 -1.77 -17.64 12.48
CA ILE A 355 -1.95 -17.96 11.05
C ILE A 355 -3.28 -18.70 10.82
N ILE A 356 -3.53 -19.79 11.57
CA ILE A 356 -4.75 -20.60 11.43
C ILE A 356 -5.99 -19.75 11.72
N LYS A 357 -5.96 -18.94 12.79
CA LYS A 357 -7.02 -17.99 13.15
C LYS A 357 -7.34 -17.06 11.99
N ASN A 358 -6.34 -16.45 11.37
CA ASN A 358 -6.58 -15.48 10.29
C ASN A 358 -7.08 -16.15 9.01
N ILE A 359 -6.56 -17.34 8.66
CA ILE A 359 -7.08 -18.14 7.55
C ILE A 359 -8.58 -18.45 7.77
N LEU A 360 -8.93 -18.95 8.95
CA LEU A 360 -10.32 -19.28 9.28
C LEU A 360 -11.22 -18.04 9.26
N LYS A 361 -10.75 -16.92 9.81
CA LYS A 361 -11.51 -15.66 9.84
C LYS A 361 -11.78 -15.11 8.43
N ASP A 362 -10.79 -15.18 7.54
CA ASP A 362 -10.94 -14.77 6.15
C ASP A 362 -11.89 -15.69 5.39
N GLU A 363 -11.77 -17.01 5.59
CA GLU A 363 -12.66 -17.97 4.95
C GLU A 363 -14.11 -17.80 5.42
N ILE A 364 -14.30 -17.61 6.73
CA ILE A 364 -15.61 -17.29 7.31
C ILE A 364 -16.14 -15.98 6.73
N ARG A 365 -15.32 -14.94 6.59
CA ARG A 365 -15.75 -13.66 6.01
C ARG A 365 -16.21 -13.82 4.56
N LEU A 366 -15.54 -14.65 3.77
CA LEU A 366 -15.91 -14.93 2.38
C LEU A 366 -17.23 -15.71 2.27
N ARG A 367 -17.49 -16.61 3.23
CA ARG A 367 -18.68 -17.47 3.23
C ARG A 367 -19.84 -16.92 4.05
N LEU A 368 -19.60 -15.93 4.93
CA LEU A 368 -20.61 -15.32 5.81
C LEU A 368 -21.87 -14.89 5.06
N PRO A 369 -21.80 -14.22 3.89
CA PRO A 369 -22.99 -13.82 3.15
C PRO A 369 -23.81 -15.01 2.66
N LYS A 370 -23.20 -16.20 2.50
CA LYS A 370 -23.85 -17.38 1.92
C LYS A 370 -24.62 -18.19 2.95
N ASN A 371 -24.16 -18.25 4.21
CA ASN A 371 -24.89 -18.89 5.32
C ASN A 371 -24.63 -18.16 6.66
N ILE A 372 -25.39 -17.09 6.90
CA ILE A 372 -25.17 -16.22 8.07
C ILE A 372 -25.27 -17.02 9.38
N LYS A 373 -26.30 -17.85 9.54
CA LYS A 373 -26.57 -18.56 10.80
C LYS A 373 -25.40 -19.50 11.17
N LYS A 374 -24.95 -20.32 10.22
CA LYS A 374 -23.89 -21.31 10.44
C LYS A 374 -22.52 -20.65 10.63
N TYR A 375 -22.16 -19.70 9.77
CA TYR A 375 -20.85 -19.05 9.84
C TYR A 375 -20.74 -18.05 11.00
N THR A 376 -21.85 -17.49 11.50
CA THR A 376 -21.85 -16.69 12.74
C THR A 376 -21.59 -17.58 13.96
N SER A 377 -22.24 -18.74 14.05
CA SER A 377 -21.95 -19.73 15.12
C SER A 377 -20.50 -20.17 15.09
N LEU A 378 -19.97 -20.51 13.92
CA LEU A 378 -18.58 -20.93 13.75
C LEU A 378 -17.59 -19.82 14.16
N LYS A 379 -17.91 -18.56 13.81
CA LYS A 379 -17.12 -17.39 14.21
C LYS A 379 -17.08 -17.25 15.73
N GLU A 380 -18.23 -17.32 16.40
CA GLU A 380 -18.31 -17.24 17.87
C GLU A 380 -17.55 -18.39 18.55
N GLU A 381 -17.60 -19.59 17.99
CA GLU A 381 -16.84 -20.73 18.50
C GLU A 381 -15.33 -20.51 18.39
N ILE A 382 -14.83 -20.03 17.25
CA ILE A 382 -13.41 -19.70 17.07
C ILE A 382 -12.97 -18.58 18.02
N GLU A 383 -13.80 -17.54 18.19
CA GLU A 383 -13.53 -16.45 19.14
C GLU A 383 -13.43 -16.98 20.58
N LYS A 384 -14.31 -17.90 21.00
CA LYS A 384 -14.22 -18.56 22.31
C LYS A 384 -12.94 -19.36 22.50
N VAL A 385 -12.50 -20.09 21.48
CA VAL A 385 -11.24 -20.86 21.52
C VAL A 385 -10.04 -19.92 21.71
N ILE A 386 -10.02 -18.79 21.00
CA ILE A 386 -8.96 -17.79 21.09
C ILE A 386 -8.99 -17.08 22.45
N GLU A 387 -10.17 -16.73 22.96
CA GLU A 387 -10.30 -16.15 24.29
C GLU A 387 -9.76 -17.09 25.39
N ASN A 388 -10.10 -18.38 25.30
CA ASN A 388 -9.61 -19.37 26.24
C ASN A 388 -8.09 -19.54 26.15
N TYR A 389 -7.51 -19.42 24.95
CA TYR A 389 -6.06 -19.39 24.77
C TYR A 389 -5.42 -18.15 25.41
N HIS A 390 -5.94 -16.94 25.17
CA HIS A 390 -5.43 -15.72 25.78
C HIS A 390 -5.59 -15.70 27.31
N LYS A 391 -6.62 -16.36 27.85
CA LYS A 391 -6.84 -16.55 29.29
C LYS A 391 -5.97 -17.67 29.90
N ASN A 392 -5.09 -18.31 29.11
CA ASN A 392 -4.31 -19.49 29.48
C ASN A 392 -5.17 -20.66 30.02
N ALA A 393 -6.45 -20.72 29.64
CA ALA A 393 -7.39 -21.77 30.06
C ALA A 393 -7.19 -23.08 29.28
N ILE A 394 -6.60 -23.00 28.09
CA ILE A 394 -6.24 -24.15 27.25
C ILE A 394 -4.80 -23.99 26.76
N ASP A 395 -4.10 -25.11 26.62
CA ASP A 395 -2.73 -25.14 26.09
C ASP A 395 -2.71 -24.92 24.57
N SER A 396 -1.56 -24.45 24.05
CA SER A 396 -1.33 -24.15 22.64
C SER A 396 -1.65 -25.35 21.73
N TYR A 397 -1.32 -26.57 22.14
CA TYR A 397 -1.65 -27.79 21.39
C TYR A 397 -3.16 -28.04 21.32
N THR A 398 -3.85 -27.81 22.44
CA THR A 398 -5.31 -27.94 22.52
C THR A 398 -6.00 -26.87 21.66
N THR A 399 -5.50 -25.63 21.67
CA THR A 399 -5.96 -24.55 20.80
C THR A 399 -5.81 -24.91 19.33
N ILE A 400 -4.62 -25.38 18.92
CA ILE A 400 -4.38 -25.81 17.53
C ILE A 400 -5.32 -26.94 17.14
N ALA A 401 -5.50 -27.95 18.01
CA ALA A 401 -6.40 -29.07 17.73
C ALA A 401 -7.86 -28.62 17.53
N GLN A 402 -8.37 -27.73 18.38
CA GLN A 402 -9.72 -27.19 18.27
C GLN A 402 -9.90 -26.33 17.01
N LEU A 403 -8.91 -25.50 16.67
CA LEU A 403 -8.94 -24.71 15.43
C LEU A 403 -8.92 -25.61 14.18
N ILE A 404 -8.10 -26.68 14.20
CA ILE A 404 -8.04 -27.70 13.14
C ILE A 404 -9.38 -28.42 12.97
N GLU A 405 -10.05 -28.78 14.07
CA GLU A 405 -11.37 -29.41 14.02
C GLU A 405 -12.41 -28.50 13.33
N ARG A 406 -12.40 -27.21 13.65
CA ARG A 406 -13.28 -26.21 13.01
C ARG A 406 -12.93 -25.95 11.55
N ALA A 407 -11.65 -26.03 11.21
CA ALA A 407 -11.19 -26.08 9.83
C ALA A 407 -11.82 -27.27 9.08
N LYS A 408 -11.79 -28.48 9.64
CA LYS A 408 -12.40 -29.67 9.00
C LYS A 408 -13.91 -29.52 8.76
N HIS A 409 -14.63 -28.79 9.61
CA HIS A 409 -16.05 -28.48 9.37
C HIS A 409 -16.26 -27.69 8.06
N LEU A 410 -15.38 -26.72 7.77
CA LEU A 410 -15.44 -25.95 6.52
C LEU A 410 -15.13 -26.84 5.29
N GLN A 411 -14.12 -27.70 5.40
CA GLN A 411 -13.73 -28.61 4.33
C GLN A 411 -14.81 -29.65 4.03
N ASN A 412 -15.49 -30.16 5.06
CA ASN A 412 -16.61 -31.09 4.90
C ASN A 412 -17.79 -30.43 4.18
N ASP A 413 -18.06 -29.15 4.40
CA ASP A 413 -19.09 -28.43 3.65
C ASP A 413 -18.73 -28.31 2.16
N ASP A 414 -17.44 -28.12 1.83
CA ASP A 414 -16.97 -28.09 0.44
C ASP A 414 -17.12 -29.45 -0.24
N ASN A 415 -16.84 -30.53 0.48
CA ASN A 415 -17.04 -31.88 -0.01
C ASN A 415 -18.54 -32.16 -0.23
N ARG A 416 -19.41 -31.75 0.69
CA ARG A 416 -20.87 -31.85 0.55
C ARG A 416 -21.40 -31.07 -0.65
N ILE A 417 -20.85 -29.88 -0.91
CA ILE A 417 -21.18 -29.07 -2.10
C ILE A 417 -20.87 -29.86 -3.39
N LYS A 418 -19.68 -30.47 -3.47
CA LYS A 418 -19.25 -31.27 -4.62
C LYS A 418 -20.08 -32.55 -4.79
N GLU A 419 -20.33 -33.27 -3.70
CA GLU A 419 -21.11 -34.52 -3.71
C GLU A 419 -22.58 -34.30 -4.05
N LEU A 420 -23.18 -33.20 -3.55
CA LEU A 420 -24.59 -32.91 -3.76
C LEU A 420 -24.86 -32.11 -5.04
N GLY A 421 -23.83 -31.63 -5.74
CA GLY A 421 -23.97 -30.80 -6.95
C GLY A 421 -24.67 -29.46 -6.71
N LEU A 422 -24.70 -28.99 -5.46
CA LEU A 422 -25.37 -27.75 -5.04
C LEU A 422 -24.40 -26.58 -5.13
N SER A 423 -24.88 -25.37 -5.38
CA SER A 423 -24.07 -24.17 -5.14
C SER A 423 -23.91 -23.90 -3.64
N GLU A 424 -22.85 -23.16 -3.26
CA GLU A 424 -22.67 -22.70 -1.86
C GLU A 424 -23.89 -21.93 -1.32
N GLU A 425 -24.63 -21.27 -2.21
CA GLU A 425 -25.86 -20.56 -1.88
C GLU A 425 -27.01 -21.53 -1.56
N GLU A 426 -27.11 -22.62 -2.31
CA GLU A 426 -28.14 -23.65 -2.17
C GLU A 426 -27.89 -24.56 -0.97
N LEU A 427 -26.64 -24.76 -0.55
CA LEU A 427 -26.31 -25.55 0.64
C LEU A 427 -26.99 -25.00 1.90
N ALA A 428 -27.12 -23.67 2.03
CA ALA A 428 -27.79 -23.05 3.19
C ALA A 428 -29.29 -23.38 3.23
N PHE A 429 -29.96 -23.33 2.07
CA PHE A 429 -31.36 -23.72 1.95
C PHE A 429 -31.53 -25.24 2.09
N TYR A 430 -30.55 -26.01 1.62
CA TYR A 430 -30.49 -27.46 1.84
C TYR A 430 -30.38 -27.80 3.32
N ASP A 431 -29.49 -27.18 4.10
CA ASP A 431 -29.33 -27.44 5.53
C ASP A 431 -30.64 -27.12 6.31
N ILE A 432 -31.38 -26.06 5.94
CA ILE A 432 -32.70 -25.71 6.51
C ILE A 432 -33.75 -26.77 6.20
N ILE A 433 -33.78 -27.27 4.96
CA ILE A 433 -34.77 -28.24 4.49
C ILE A 433 -34.42 -29.66 4.96
N ALA A 434 -33.13 -30.00 5.02
CA ALA A 434 -32.62 -31.29 5.46
C ALA A 434 -32.77 -31.50 6.97
N ALA A 435 -32.62 -30.44 7.78
CA ALA A 435 -32.90 -30.49 9.22
C ALA A 435 -34.37 -30.87 9.54
N LYS A 436 -35.27 -30.81 8.55
CA LYS A 436 -36.70 -31.14 8.67
C LYS A 436 -37.09 -32.33 7.78
N GLN A 437 -36.15 -33.25 7.55
CA GLN A 437 -36.28 -34.44 6.68
C GLN A 437 -37.45 -35.37 7.02
N ASP A 438 -37.96 -35.38 8.26
CA ASP A 438 -39.13 -36.18 8.67
C ASP A 438 -40.46 -35.78 7.99
N ILE A 439 -40.46 -34.73 7.17
CA ILE A 439 -41.67 -33.99 6.78
C ILE A 439 -41.84 -33.90 5.25
N ILE A 440 -40.81 -34.26 4.49
CA ILE A 440 -40.85 -34.26 3.02
C ILE A 440 -41.42 -35.59 2.56
N LYS A 441 -42.70 -35.62 2.20
CA LYS A 441 -43.40 -36.80 1.63
C LYS A 441 -43.01 -37.09 0.16
N LYS A 442 -41.75 -36.93 -0.22
CA LYS A 442 -41.28 -37.18 -1.59
C LYS A 442 -40.14 -38.20 -1.60
N GLU A 443 -40.36 -39.31 -2.30
CA GLU A 443 -39.29 -40.12 -2.88
C GLU A 443 -38.65 -39.31 -4.01
N GLY A 444 -37.54 -38.63 -3.73
CA GLY A 444 -36.79 -37.86 -4.72
C GLY A 444 -35.69 -37.00 -4.09
N PRO A 445 -34.67 -36.58 -4.86
CA PRO A 445 -33.55 -35.83 -4.32
C PRO A 445 -34.01 -34.45 -3.81
N ILE A 446 -33.73 -34.17 -2.54
CA ILE A 446 -34.03 -32.89 -1.85
C ILE A 446 -33.42 -31.69 -2.61
N GLN A 447 -32.35 -31.94 -3.37
CA GLN A 447 -31.64 -30.98 -4.22
C GLN A 447 -32.58 -30.27 -5.22
N ASP A 448 -33.54 -30.97 -5.84
CA ASP A 448 -34.46 -30.37 -6.82
C ASP A 448 -35.38 -29.33 -6.18
N VAL A 449 -35.78 -29.58 -4.92
CA VAL A 449 -36.62 -28.65 -4.16
C VAL A 449 -35.82 -27.41 -3.79
N VAL A 450 -34.55 -27.59 -3.41
CA VAL A 450 -33.64 -26.50 -3.08
C VAL A 450 -33.37 -25.61 -4.29
N HIS A 451 -33.05 -26.19 -5.46
CA HIS A 451 -32.87 -25.44 -6.71
C HIS A 451 -34.12 -24.63 -7.09
N ALA A 452 -35.30 -25.23 -6.95
CA ALA A 452 -36.56 -24.55 -7.25
C ALA A 452 -36.84 -23.36 -6.30
N VAL A 453 -36.58 -23.56 -5.00
CA VAL A 453 -36.75 -22.50 -3.97
C VAL A 453 -35.78 -21.35 -4.22
N VAL A 454 -34.49 -21.63 -4.45
CA VAL A 454 -33.49 -20.57 -4.70
C VAL A 454 -33.79 -19.81 -5.99
N ARG A 455 -34.21 -20.50 -7.05
CA ARG A 455 -34.65 -19.86 -8.30
C ARG A 455 -35.87 -18.97 -8.10
N ALA A 456 -36.84 -19.42 -7.31
CA ALA A 456 -38.04 -18.65 -6.98
C ALA A 456 -37.72 -17.40 -6.15
N VAL A 457 -36.76 -17.48 -5.24
CA VAL A 457 -36.25 -16.31 -4.50
C VAL A 457 -35.58 -15.33 -5.46
N LYS A 458 -34.61 -15.78 -6.27
CA LYS A 458 -33.85 -14.92 -7.19
C LYS A 458 -34.72 -14.18 -8.21
N ASN A 459 -35.71 -14.86 -8.78
CA ASN A 459 -36.61 -14.26 -9.78
C ASN A 459 -37.52 -13.15 -9.21
N ASN A 460 -37.66 -13.07 -7.88
CA ASN A 460 -38.50 -12.08 -7.22
C ASN A 460 -37.71 -11.05 -6.40
N LEU A 461 -36.36 -11.06 -6.50
CA LEU A 461 -35.52 -10.04 -5.87
C LEU A 461 -35.69 -8.69 -6.59
N GLN A 462 -35.85 -7.63 -5.81
CA GLN A 462 -35.93 -6.25 -6.27
C GLN A 462 -34.92 -5.38 -5.52
N LEU A 463 -34.58 -4.21 -6.08
CA LEU A 463 -33.71 -3.24 -5.40
C LEU A 463 -34.34 -2.81 -4.05
N ASP A 464 -33.57 -2.90 -2.96
CA ASP A 464 -34.02 -2.67 -1.58
C ASP A 464 -35.22 -3.53 -1.13
N TRP A 465 -35.37 -4.76 -1.65
CA TRP A 465 -36.44 -5.67 -1.24
C TRP A 465 -36.53 -5.97 0.28
N PRO A 466 -35.44 -5.95 1.10
CA PRO A 466 -35.56 -6.21 2.53
C PRO A 466 -36.36 -5.13 3.28
N LYS A 467 -36.55 -3.95 2.68
CA LYS A 467 -37.32 -2.83 3.26
C LYS A 467 -38.75 -2.75 2.73
N LYS A 468 -39.09 -3.52 1.68
CA LYS A 468 -40.39 -3.46 0.99
C LYS A 468 -41.26 -4.66 1.37
N GLU A 469 -42.31 -4.43 2.16
CA GLU A 469 -43.24 -5.51 2.57
C GLU A 469 -43.88 -6.23 1.37
N ASN A 470 -44.19 -5.50 0.29
CA ASN A 470 -44.74 -6.08 -0.94
C ASN A 470 -43.77 -7.07 -1.61
N ALA A 471 -42.47 -6.77 -1.60
CA ALA A 471 -41.44 -7.65 -2.17
C ALA A 471 -41.25 -8.91 -1.29
N LYS A 472 -41.23 -8.74 0.04
CA LYS A 472 -41.22 -9.89 0.97
C LYS A 472 -42.43 -10.79 0.81
N ALA A 473 -43.61 -10.21 0.62
CA ALA A 473 -44.84 -10.96 0.38
C ALA A 473 -44.81 -11.74 -0.95
N ALA A 474 -44.27 -11.15 -2.01
CA ALA A 474 -44.09 -11.81 -3.31
C ALA A 474 -43.14 -13.02 -3.21
N ILE A 475 -42.00 -12.86 -2.53
CA ILE A 475 -41.04 -13.96 -2.30
C ILE A 475 -41.68 -15.06 -1.44
N ARG A 476 -42.39 -14.72 -0.36
CA ARG A 476 -43.12 -15.70 0.45
C ARG A 476 -44.15 -16.48 -0.37
N LEU A 477 -44.87 -15.81 -1.26
CA LEU A 477 -45.87 -16.46 -2.12
C LEU A 477 -45.21 -17.43 -3.11
N ALA A 478 -44.10 -17.03 -3.72
CA ALA A 478 -43.34 -17.84 -4.67
C ALA A 478 -42.75 -19.09 -4.01
N VAL A 479 -42.10 -18.92 -2.85
CA VAL A 479 -41.57 -20.03 -2.04
C VAL A 479 -42.70 -20.94 -1.55
N LYS A 480 -43.83 -20.38 -1.10
CA LYS A 480 -45.01 -21.14 -0.68
C LYS A 480 -45.60 -21.98 -1.81
N LYS A 481 -45.58 -21.49 -3.05
CA LYS A 481 -46.05 -22.23 -4.23
C LYS A 481 -45.17 -23.44 -4.53
N GLU A 482 -43.85 -23.32 -4.39
CA GLU A 482 -42.89 -24.41 -4.62
C GLU A 482 -42.89 -25.49 -3.53
N LEU A 483 -43.21 -25.09 -2.28
CA LEU A 483 -43.34 -25.98 -1.13
C LEU A 483 -44.75 -26.58 -0.98
N ARG A 484 -45.75 -26.06 -1.71
CA ARG A 484 -47.15 -26.54 -1.66
C ARG A 484 -47.24 -27.98 -2.15
N GLY A 485 -47.72 -28.88 -1.29
CA GLY A 485 -47.85 -30.31 -1.59
C GLY A 485 -46.61 -31.16 -1.27
N LYS A 486 -45.49 -30.55 -0.84
CA LYS A 486 -44.25 -31.26 -0.47
C LYS A 486 -43.98 -31.25 1.05
N VAL A 487 -44.61 -30.35 1.80
CA VAL A 487 -44.41 -30.12 3.25
C VAL A 487 -45.77 -30.01 3.96
N SER A 488 -45.86 -30.42 5.23
CA SER A 488 -47.08 -30.32 6.03
C SER A 488 -47.48 -28.85 6.30
N ILE A 489 -48.80 -28.56 6.25
CA ILE A 489 -49.35 -27.19 6.33
C ILE A 489 -49.01 -26.51 7.67
N ALA A 490 -48.88 -27.28 8.75
CA ALA A 490 -48.61 -26.77 10.10
C ALA A 490 -47.21 -26.17 10.26
N GLN A 491 -46.20 -26.70 9.56
CA GLN A 491 -44.80 -26.27 9.68
C GLN A 491 -44.29 -25.48 8.46
N LEU A 492 -45.12 -25.35 7.42
CA LEU A 492 -44.83 -24.55 6.24
C LEU A 492 -44.55 -23.08 6.59
N ASN A 493 -45.25 -22.52 7.59
CA ASN A 493 -45.02 -21.15 8.03
C ASN A 493 -43.67 -20.95 8.74
N GLU A 494 -43.22 -21.94 9.52
CA GLU A 494 -41.94 -21.90 10.24
C GLU A 494 -40.76 -22.04 9.28
N ILE A 495 -40.85 -22.97 8.32
CA ILE A 495 -39.87 -23.12 7.24
C ILE A 495 -39.80 -21.86 6.38
N LEU A 496 -40.94 -21.24 6.06
CA LEU A 496 -40.98 -19.97 5.33
C LEU A 496 -40.29 -18.85 6.10
N GLN A 497 -40.43 -18.78 7.43
CA GLN A 497 -39.74 -17.76 8.22
C GLN A 497 -38.22 -17.93 8.16
N GLU A 498 -37.71 -19.16 8.33
CA GLU A 498 -36.27 -19.43 8.28
C GLU A 498 -35.69 -19.21 6.87
N ILE A 499 -36.39 -19.63 5.82
CA ILE A 499 -36.01 -19.37 4.42
C ILE A 499 -35.98 -17.87 4.13
N MET A 500 -36.95 -17.10 4.64
CA MET A 500 -36.98 -15.64 4.47
C MET A 500 -35.86 -14.96 5.24
N GLN A 501 -35.55 -15.41 6.46
CA GLN A 501 -34.43 -14.88 7.24
C GLN A 501 -33.08 -15.14 6.56
N GLN A 502 -32.91 -16.35 6.01
CA GLN A 502 -31.72 -16.72 5.24
C GLN A 502 -31.64 -15.92 3.93
N ALA A 503 -32.76 -15.74 3.21
CA ALA A 503 -32.79 -14.94 2.00
C ALA A 503 -32.50 -13.46 2.27
N GLU A 504 -33.06 -12.88 3.34
CA GLU A 504 -32.79 -11.49 3.75
C GLU A 504 -31.32 -11.29 4.09
N GLY A 505 -30.68 -12.25 4.75
CA GLY A 505 -29.25 -12.22 5.03
C GLY A 505 -28.37 -12.32 3.78
N GLN A 506 -28.74 -13.19 2.85
CA GLN A 506 -27.91 -13.53 1.70
C GLN A 506 -28.06 -12.55 0.53
N PHE A 507 -29.22 -11.92 0.38
CA PHE A 507 -29.55 -11.04 -0.73
C PHE A 507 -29.90 -9.61 -0.29
N SER A 508 -29.47 -9.17 0.90
CA SER A 508 -29.75 -7.81 1.40
C SER A 508 -29.21 -6.70 0.49
N ASP A 509 -28.01 -6.92 -0.05
CA ASP A 509 -27.26 -5.94 -0.84
C ASP A 509 -27.39 -6.19 -2.35
N TRP A 510 -28.46 -6.85 -2.78
CA TRP A 510 -28.68 -7.19 -4.18
C TRP A 510 -28.84 -5.92 -5.04
N SER A 511 -27.81 -5.62 -5.84
CA SER A 511 -27.86 -4.66 -6.94
C SER A 511 -28.14 -5.42 -8.25
N ALA A 512 -29.17 -5.00 -8.97
CA ALA A 512 -29.63 -5.62 -10.21
C ALA A 512 -28.55 -5.78 -11.29
#